data_AF-A0A3Q8VFC3-F1
#
_entry.id   AF-A0A3Q8VFC3-F1
#
_cell.length_a   1.000
_cell.length_b   1.000
_cell.length_c   1.000
_cell.angle_alpha   90.00
_cell.angle_beta   90.00
_cell.angle_gamma   90.00
#
_symmetry.space_group_name_H-M   'P 1'
#
loop_
_entity.id
_entity.type
_entity.pdbx_description
1 polymer ?
#
loop_
_entity_poly.entity_id
_entity_poly.type
_entity_poly.pdbx_seq_one_letter_code
_entity_poly.pdbx_strand_id
1 'polypeptide(L)'
;MPHATQHADIATAELDSALSGGPFHVALRAAIAARGLPLQRVQHHLSRHGVRVGVTSLSYWQQGARRPQRPESLRAVRALEEILQLPQESLIRLLAEADDRTADRHSPGRSHRSLVEASGVLEQLLDELGAPRDGGLHTLGHHERVRIGARRELAEREAHHIVRAHRDGVDRHVAVHYGDPGSAPERMRVHALENCRAGRVLRHHDTGLLAVELLFDTRLRTGDTFLFRYAVEDGTAGVSREYVRAADSPGGQYALQVRFEPGVLPVRCHRFTQHSAAAPRGGRQELPLSARHRSVHLVEPRVRSGHVGISWDWE
;
A
#
# COMPACT_ATOMS: atom_id res chain seq x y z
N MET A 1 -33.37 8.69 -38.99
CA MET A 1 -32.42 7.70 -38.45
C MET A 1 -30.96 8.13 -38.67
N PRO A 2 -30.39 9.08 -37.89
CA PRO A 2 -28.93 9.32 -37.86
C PRO A 2 -28.28 9.11 -36.48
N HIS A 3 -29.06 8.98 -35.40
CA HIS A 3 -28.55 8.98 -34.02
C HIS A 3 -27.80 7.71 -33.58
N ALA A 4 -28.05 6.55 -34.21
CA ALA A 4 -27.39 5.29 -33.82
C ALA A 4 -25.95 5.21 -34.35
N THR A 5 -25.70 5.67 -35.58
CA THR A 5 -24.37 5.71 -36.19
C THR A 5 -23.46 6.72 -35.48
N GLN A 6 -24.02 7.88 -35.11
CA GLN A 6 -23.28 8.94 -34.41
C GLN A 6 -22.83 8.52 -33.00
N HIS A 7 -23.61 7.72 -32.28
CA HIS A 7 -23.21 7.18 -30.97
C HIS A 7 -22.12 6.10 -31.08
N ALA A 8 -22.15 5.28 -32.15
CA ALA A 8 -21.11 4.29 -32.42
C ALA A 8 -19.77 4.95 -32.80
N ASP A 9 -19.81 6.02 -33.59
CA ASP A 9 -18.61 6.76 -34.00
C ASP A 9 -17.98 7.53 -32.82
N ILE A 10 -18.79 8.11 -31.93
CA ILE A 10 -18.31 8.76 -30.69
C ILE A 10 -17.71 7.74 -29.72
N ALA A 11 -18.38 6.58 -29.52
CA ALA A 11 -17.87 5.53 -28.65
C ALA A 11 -16.54 4.92 -29.16
N THR A 12 -16.34 4.90 -30.49
CA THR A 12 -15.09 4.43 -31.11
C THR A 12 -13.96 5.45 -30.94
N ALA A 13 -14.25 6.75 -31.12
CA ALA A 13 -13.26 7.82 -30.89
C ALA A 13 -12.85 7.95 -29.40
N GLU A 14 -13.80 7.75 -28.48
CA GLU A 14 -13.53 7.70 -27.03
C GLU A 14 -12.69 6.46 -26.66
N LEU A 15 -12.93 5.32 -27.32
CA LEU A 15 -12.15 4.11 -27.16
C LEU A 15 -10.71 4.28 -27.67
N ASP A 16 -10.52 4.85 -28.85
CA ASP A 16 -9.19 5.08 -29.43
C ASP A 16 -8.36 6.07 -28.60
N SER A 17 -8.99 7.12 -28.08
CA SER A 17 -8.37 8.06 -27.14
C SER A 17 -7.98 7.38 -25.82
N ALA A 18 -8.85 6.51 -25.28
CA ALA A 18 -8.56 5.76 -24.06
C ALA A 18 -7.43 4.73 -24.26
N LEU A 19 -7.34 4.11 -25.45
CA LEU A 19 -6.30 3.14 -25.80
C LEU A 19 -4.93 3.80 -26.08
N SER A 20 -4.90 5.07 -26.47
CA SER A 20 -3.67 5.80 -26.81
C SER A 20 -2.91 6.38 -25.61
N GLY A 21 -3.44 6.26 -24.39
CA GLY A 21 -2.75 6.74 -23.19
C GLY A 21 -3.62 6.93 -21.95
N GLY A 22 -4.86 6.45 -21.96
CA GLY A 22 -5.76 6.47 -20.81
C GLY A 22 -5.45 5.37 -19.79
N PRO A 23 -5.94 5.49 -18.54
CA PRO A 23 -5.72 4.45 -17.55
C PRO A 23 -6.43 3.14 -17.93
N PHE A 24 -5.75 2.00 -17.76
CA PHE A 24 -6.22 0.66 -18.14
C PHE A 24 -7.71 0.36 -17.84
N HIS A 25 -8.21 0.74 -16.66
CA HIS A 25 -9.60 0.47 -16.26
C HIS A 25 -10.63 1.28 -17.07
N VAL A 26 -10.27 2.48 -17.53
CA VAL A 26 -11.10 3.31 -18.41
C VAL A 26 -11.11 2.71 -19.81
N ALA A 27 -9.95 2.34 -20.35
CA ALA A 27 -9.85 1.66 -21.64
C ALA A 27 -10.60 0.31 -21.66
N LEU A 28 -10.47 -0.50 -20.61
CA LEU A 28 -11.19 -1.77 -20.49
C LEU A 28 -12.71 -1.57 -20.37
N ARG A 29 -13.16 -0.55 -19.64
CA ARG A 29 -14.59 -0.23 -19.54
C ARG A 29 -15.15 0.24 -20.88
N ALA A 30 -14.43 1.13 -21.57
CA ALA A 30 -14.79 1.62 -22.90
C ALA A 30 -14.85 0.47 -23.92
N ALA A 31 -13.87 -0.43 -23.90
CA ALA A 31 -13.83 -1.59 -24.80
C ALA A 31 -15.01 -2.56 -24.58
N ILE A 32 -15.37 -2.82 -23.32
CA ILE A 32 -16.51 -3.69 -22.99
C ILE A 32 -17.84 -3.03 -23.36
N ALA A 33 -17.96 -1.71 -23.16
CA ALA A 33 -19.13 -0.95 -23.54
C ALA A 33 -19.32 -0.88 -25.06
N ALA A 34 -18.24 -0.60 -25.82
CA ALA A 34 -18.25 -0.58 -27.28
C ALA A 34 -18.61 -1.95 -27.88
N ARG A 35 -18.17 -3.04 -27.24
CA ARG A 35 -18.50 -4.41 -27.66
C ARG A 35 -19.90 -4.86 -27.24
N GLY A 36 -20.55 -4.15 -26.32
CA GLY A 36 -21.89 -4.47 -25.81
C GLY A 36 -21.98 -5.82 -25.08
N LEU A 37 -20.87 -6.33 -24.54
CA LEU A 37 -20.84 -7.65 -23.90
C LEU A 37 -21.04 -7.54 -22.38
N PRO A 38 -22.02 -8.26 -21.80
CA PRO A 38 -22.13 -8.35 -20.35
C PRO A 38 -20.94 -9.13 -19.77
N LEU A 39 -20.47 -8.73 -18.59
CA LEU A 39 -19.30 -9.31 -17.91
C LEU A 39 -19.34 -10.84 -17.79
N GLN A 40 -20.52 -11.42 -17.59
CA GLN A 40 -20.71 -12.87 -17.53
C GLN A 40 -20.41 -13.56 -18.88
N ARG A 41 -20.75 -12.93 -20.01
CA ARG A 41 -20.36 -13.45 -21.33
C ARG A 41 -18.86 -13.32 -21.57
N VAL A 42 -18.24 -12.24 -21.12
CA VAL A 42 -16.79 -12.04 -21.24
C VAL A 42 -16.04 -13.13 -20.45
N GLN A 43 -16.48 -13.41 -19.22
CA GLN A 43 -15.96 -14.49 -18.39
C GLN A 43 -16.11 -15.88 -19.03
N HIS A 44 -17.27 -16.13 -19.66
CA HIS A 44 -17.52 -17.38 -20.37
C HIS A 44 -16.55 -17.58 -21.55
N HIS A 45 -16.30 -16.53 -22.34
CA HIS A 45 -15.33 -16.60 -23.44
C HIS A 45 -13.90 -16.80 -22.93
N LEU A 46 -13.49 -16.11 -21.87
CA LEU A 46 -12.17 -16.32 -21.26
C LEU A 46 -11.95 -17.76 -20.80
N SER A 47 -13.00 -18.38 -20.23
CA SER A 47 -12.95 -19.78 -19.80
C SER A 47 -12.77 -20.74 -20.99
N ARG A 48 -13.38 -20.43 -22.15
CA ARG A 48 -13.19 -21.21 -23.40
C ARG A 48 -11.79 -21.05 -24.00
N HIS A 49 -11.12 -19.92 -23.74
CA HIS A 49 -9.71 -19.70 -24.08
C HIS A 49 -8.72 -20.29 -23.04
N GLY A 50 -9.21 -21.12 -22.10
CA GLY A 50 -8.38 -21.80 -21.10
C GLY A 50 -7.93 -20.90 -19.95
N VAL A 51 -8.51 -19.70 -19.80
CA VAL A 51 -8.14 -18.73 -18.76
C VAL A 51 -9.24 -18.65 -17.70
N ARG A 52 -8.91 -18.96 -16.45
CA ARG A 52 -9.84 -18.90 -15.32
C ARG A 52 -9.79 -17.54 -14.62
N VAL A 53 -10.72 -16.65 -14.96
CA VAL A 53 -10.93 -15.37 -14.25
C VAL A 53 -12.38 -15.28 -13.77
N GLY A 54 -12.60 -14.91 -12.52
CA GLY A 54 -13.95 -14.72 -11.96
C GLY A 54 -14.57 -13.38 -12.35
N VAL A 55 -15.90 -13.31 -12.44
CA VAL A 55 -16.66 -12.06 -12.75
C VAL A 55 -16.30 -10.91 -11.80
N THR A 56 -16.10 -11.21 -10.51
CA THR A 56 -15.68 -10.22 -9.50
C THR A 56 -14.30 -9.64 -9.81
N SER A 57 -13.39 -10.43 -10.38
CA SER A 57 -12.06 -9.95 -10.77
C SER A 57 -12.13 -9.02 -12.00
N LEU A 58 -12.97 -9.34 -12.98
CA LEU A 58 -13.23 -8.48 -14.14
C LEU A 58 -13.90 -7.16 -13.72
N SER A 59 -14.84 -7.22 -12.77
CA SER A 59 -15.50 -6.05 -12.20
C SER A 59 -14.49 -5.14 -11.47
N TYR A 60 -13.58 -5.71 -10.69
CA TYR A 60 -12.51 -4.95 -10.05
C TYR A 60 -11.50 -4.36 -11.04
N TRP A 61 -11.27 -4.99 -12.19
CA TRP A 61 -10.43 -4.43 -13.26
C TRP A 61 -11.08 -3.23 -13.94
N GLN A 62 -12.40 -3.28 -14.22
CA GLN A 62 -13.15 -2.15 -14.79
C GLN A 62 -13.28 -0.96 -13.84
N GLN A 63 -13.30 -1.22 -12.53
CA GLN A 63 -13.38 -0.20 -11.49
C GLN A 63 -12.00 0.37 -11.11
N GLY A 64 -10.92 -0.23 -11.62
CA GLY A 64 -9.55 0.16 -11.26
C GLY A 64 -9.13 -0.26 -9.84
N ALA A 65 -9.96 -1.05 -9.15
CA ALA A 65 -9.70 -1.55 -7.80
C ALA A 65 -8.58 -2.60 -7.76
N ARG A 66 -8.35 -3.30 -8.88
CA ARG A 66 -7.27 -4.29 -9.04
C ARG A 66 -6.69 -4.22 -10.46
N ARG A 67 -5.37 -4.40 -10.60
CA ARG A 67 -4.70 -4.45 -11.90
C ARG A 67 -4.13 -5.86 -12.19
N PRO A 68 -4.26 -6.36 -13.43
CA PRO A 68 -3.64 -7.63 -13.84
C PRO A 68 -2.14 -7.46 -14.05
N GLN A 69 -1.31 -8.14 -13.24
CA GLN A 69 0.15 -8.09 -13.34
C GLN A 69 0.83 -9.47 -13.35
N ARG A 70 0.12 -10.53 -12.94
CA ARG A 70 0.65 -11.90 -12.95
C ARG A 70 0.70 -12.45 -14.38
N PRO A 71 1.63 -13.35 -14.74
CA PRO A 71 1.69 -13.96 -16.07
C PRO A 71 0.35 -14.57 -16.53
N GLU A 72 -0.39 -15.19 -15.62
CA GLU A 72 -1.73 -15.73 -15.88
C GLU A 72 -2.78 -14.64 -16.13
N SER A 73 -2.67 -13.51 -15.43
CA SER A 73 -3.56 -12.35 -15.61
C SER A 73 -3.22 -11.56 -16.88
N LEU A 74 -1.95 -11.47 -17.26
CA LEU A 74 -1.52 -10.88 -18.53
C LEU A 74 -1.97 -11.75 -19.72
N ARG A 75 -1.93 -13.08 -19.56
CA ARG A 75 -2.54 -14.01 -20.52
C ARG A 75 -4.07 -13.80 -20.61
N ALA A 76 -4.73 -13.48 -19.50
CA ALA A 76 -6.14 -13.10 -19.50
C ALA A 76 -6.40 -11.78 -20.24
N VAL A 77 -5.52 -10.78 -20.09
CA VAL A 77 -5.62 -9.50 -20.81
C VAL A 77 -5.42 -9.68 -22.31
N ARG A 78 -4.47 -10.53 -22.73
CA ARG A 78 -4.30 -10.91 -24.16
C ARG A 78 -5.57 -11.53 -24.73
N ALA A 79 -6.15 -12.48 -24.01
CA ALA A 79 -7.42 -13.09 -24.41
C ALA A 79 -8.58 -12.07 -24.42
N LEU A 80 -8.58 -11.07 -23.53
CA LEU A 80 -9.56 -9.98 -23.55
C LEU A 80 -9.44 -9.11 -24.80
N GLU A 81 -8.22 -8.78 -25.24
CA GLU A 81 -8.00 -8.01 -26.48
C GLU A 81 -8.60 -8.75 -27.69
N GLU A 82 -8.40 -10.07 -27.78
CA GLU A 82 -8.99 -10.91 -28.83
C GLU A 82 -10.52 -10.97 -28.76
N ILE A 83 -11.09 -11.19 -27.58
CA ILE A 83 -12.55 -11.30 -27.36
C ILE A 83 -13.25 -9.96 -27.65
N LEU A 84 -12.61 -8.85 -27.29
CA LEU A 84 -13.12 -7.50 -27.46
C LEU A 84 -12.79 -6.91 -28.84
N GLN A 85 -12.06 -7.65 -29.69
CA GLN A 85 -11.62 -7.24 -31.03
C GLN A 85 -10.79 -5.94 -31.03
N LEU A 86 -9.92 -5.80 -30.03
CA LEU A 86 -9.00 -4.67 -29.93
C LEU A 86 -7.71 -4.94 -30.72
N PRO A 87 -6.98 -3.89 -31.12
CA PRO A 87 -5.62 -4.05 -31.64
C PRO A 87 -4.75 -4.83 -30.64
N GLN A 88 -3.89 -5.69 -31.17
CA GLN A 88 -3.01 -6.54 -30.35
C GLN A 88 -2.13 -5.67 -29.44
N GLU A 89 -2.01 -6.06 -28.16
CA GLU A 89 -1.23 -5.38 -27.13
C GLU A 89 -1.71 -3.98 -26.73
N SER A 90 -2.88 -3.53 -27.18
CA SER A 90 -3.40 -2.20 -26.86
C SER A 90 -3.67 -2.00 -25.36
N LEU A 91 -4.25 -2.99 -24.67
CA LEU A 91 -4.48 -2.94 -23.23
C LEU A 91 -3.21 -3.29 -22.44
N ILE A 92 -2.34 -4.13 -23.00
CA ILE A 92 -1.05 -4.51 -22.37
C ILE A 92 -0.08 -3.34 -22.37
N ARG A 93 -0.03 -2.54 -23.43
CA ARG A 93 0.79 -1.33 -23.50
C ARG A 93 0.38 -0.31 -22.43
N LEU A 94 -0.93 -0.15 -22.18
CA LEU A 94 -1.40 0.71 -21.08
C LEU A 94 -1.02 0.20 -19.69
N LEU A 95 -0.78 -1.11 -19.54
CA LEU A 95 -0.23 -1.68 -18.31
C LEU A 95 1.28 -1.42 -18.20
N ALA A 96 2.02 -1.44 -19.32
CA ALA A 96 3.46 -1.21 -19.38
C ALA A 96 3.87 0.28 -19.34
N GLU A 97 3.19 1.17 -20.09
CA GLU A 97 3.44 2.62 -20.09
C GLU A 97 3.05 3.28 -18.77
N ALA A 98 2.08 2.71 -18.05
CA ALA A 98 1.80 3.14 -16.69
C ALA A 98 2.97 2.81 -15.75
N ASP A 99 3.66 1.68 -15.96
CA ASP A 99 4.85 1.32 -15.18
C ASP A 99 6.02 2.28 -15.50
N ASP A 100 6.14 2.75 -16.76
CA ASP A 100 7.20 3.66 -17.23
C ASP A 100 6.96 5.14 -16.84
N ARG A 101 5.71 5.63 -16.89
CA ARG A 101 5.36 6.95 -16.33
C ARG A 101 5.40 6.97 -14.79
N THR A 102 5.37 5.80 -14.17
CA THR A 102 5.73 5.59 -12.77
C THR A 102 7.21 5.30 -12.56
N ALA A 103 8.08 5.42 -13.55
CA ALA A 103 9.53 5.42 -13.30
C ALA A 103 10.03 6.87 -13.10
N ASP A 104 9.56 7.80 -13.94
CA ASP A 104 10.13 9.16 -14.05
C ASP A 104 9.73 10.19 -12.96
N ARG A 105 8.84 9.82 -12.03
CA ARG A 105 8.49 10.69 -10.87
C ARG A 105 8.55 9.99 -9.53
N HIS A 106 9.20 8.83 -9.47
CA HIS A 106 9.23 8.06 -8.24
C HIS A 106 10.35 8.57 -7.32
N SER A 107 9.91 9.34 -6.32
CA SER A 107 10.47 9.18 -4.98
C SER A 107 10.59 7.68 -4.67
N PRO A 108 11.65 7.22 -4.00
CA PRO A 108 11.93 5.80 -3.81
C PRO A 108 10.95 5.19 -2.79
N GLY A 109 9.68 5.05 -3.19
CA GLY A 109 8.70 4.19 -2.55
C GLY A 109 8.95 2.75 -2.98
N ARG A 110 8.74 1.81 -2.05
CA ARG A 110 8.97 0.37 -2.26
C ARG A 110 8.14 -0.16 -3.44
N SER A 111 8.79 -0.80 -4.42
CA SER A 111 8.11 -1.36 -5.59
C SER A 111 7.13 -2.48 -5.19
N HIS A 112 6.06 -2.69 -5.96
CA HIS A 112 5.06 -3.74 -5.69
C HIS A 112 5.69 -5.13 -5.52
N ARG A 113 6.72 -5.45 -6.32
CA ARG A 113 7.49 -6.70 -6.20
C ARG A 113 8.17 -6.83 -4.84
N SER A 114 8.83 -5.76 -4.37
CA SER A 114 9.46 -5.71 -3.05
C SER A 114 8.45 -5.83 -1.91
N LEU A 115 7.20 -5.37 -2.11
CA LEU A 115 6.11 -5.54 -1.14
C LEU A 115 5.57 -6.99 -1.11
N VAL A 116 5.48 -7.66 -2.26
CA VAL A 116 5.08 -9.08 -2.32
C VAL A 116 6.16 -9.99 -1.74
N GLU A 117 7.43 -9.75 -2.07
CA GLU A 117 8.57 -10.48 -1.50
C GLU A 117 8.63 -10.27 0.02
N ALA A 118 8.44 -9.04 0.50
CA ALA A 118 8.40 -8.76 1.93
C ALA A 118 7.17 -9.37 2.64
N SER A 119 6.02 -9.56 1.97
CA SER A 119 4.87 -10.25 2.55
C SER A 119 5.14 -11.75 2.77
N GLY A 120 5.80 -12.43 1.82
CA GLY A 120 6.15 -13.84 1.97
C GLY A 120 7.16 -14.06 3.11
N VAL A 121 8.15 -13.19 3.20
CA VAL A 121 9.12 -13.18 4.31
C VAL A 121 8.43 -12.86 5.64
N LEU A 122 7.48 -11.91 5.67
CA LEU A 122 6.74 -11.60 6.88
C LEU A 122 5.96 -12.81 7.41
N GLU A 123 5.30 -13.58 6.54
CA GLU A 123 4.62 -14.81 6.95
C GLU A 123 5.59 -15.81 7.59
N GLN A 124 6.77 -15.99 7.00
CA GLN A 124 7.81 -16.86 7.56
C GLN A 124 8.30 -16.39 8.94
N LEU A 125 8.53 -15.09 9.12
CA LEU A 125 8.96 -14.54 10.40
C LEU A 125 7.86 -14.65 11.47
N LEU A 126 6.59 -14.46 11.11
CA LEU A 126 5.47 -14.63 12.04
C LEU A 126 5.33 -16.10 12.48
N ASP A 127 5.50 -17.04 11.54
CA ASP A 127 5.50 -18.46 11.83
C ASP A 127 6.66 -18.86 12.75
N GLU A 128 7.86 -18.32 12.53
CA GLU A 128 9.04 -18.52 13.40
C GLU A 128 8.83 -17.95 14.82
N LEU A 129 8.14 -16.81 14.92
CA LEU A 129 7.73 -16.26 16.20
C LEU A 129 6.56 -17.04 16.85
N GLY A 130 5.93 -17.97 16.14
CA GLY A 130 4.73 -18.66 16.61
C GLY A 130 3.57 -17.70 16.90
N ALA A 131 3.56 -16.54 16.24
CA ALA A 131 2.57 -15.50 16.44
C ALA A 131 1.33 -15.77 15.56
N PRO A 132 0.11 -15.71 16.11
CA PRO A 132 -1.09 -15.79 15.29
C PRO A 132 -1.09 -14.68 14.23
N ARG A 133 -1.55 -15.00 13.01
CA ARG A 133 -1.62 -14.02 11.90
C ARG A 133 -2.44 -12.76 12.25
N ASP A 134 -3.43 -12.88 13.13
CA ASP A 134 -4.26 -11.76 13.61
C ASP A 134 -3.76 -11.15 14.92
N GLY A 135 -2.71 -11.71 15.54
CA GLY A 135 -2.09 -11.25 16.78
C GLY A 135 -2.99 -11.25 18.03
N GLY A 136 -4.27 -11.62 17.92
CA GLY A 136 -5.25 -11.55 19.01
C GLY A 136 -5.65 -10.12 19.44
N LEU A 137 -5.26 -9.09 18.68
CA LEU A 137 -5.49 -7.68 19.01
C LEU A 137 -6.21 -6.91 17.90
N HIS A 138 -7.22 -6.13 18.29
CA HIS A 138 -7.78 -5.07 17.46
C HIS A 138 -7.17 -3.72 17.84
N THR A 139 -6.70 -2.96 16.84
CA THR A 139 -6.20 -1.61 17.08
C THR A 139 -7.37 -0.63 17.19
N LEU A 140 -7.50 0.02 18.35
CA LEU A 140 -8.48 1.09 18.60
C LEU A 140 -7.90 2.47 18.29
N GLY A 141 -6.61 2.65 18.53
CA GLY A 141 -5.89 3.89 18.30
C GLY A 141 -4.43 3.62 18.00
N HIS A 142 -3.88 4.36 17.04
CA HIS A 142 -2.49 4.24 16.65
C HIS A 142 -1.93 5.62 16.34
N HIS A 143 -0.97 6.06 17.13
CA HIS A 143 -0.24 7.29 16.86
C HIS A 143 1.21 6.97 16.51
N GLU A 144 1.64 7.39 15.32
CA GLU A 144 3.01 7.25 14.86
C GLU A 144 3.70 8.60 14.78
N ARG A 145 4.89 8.66 15.35
CA ARG A 145 5.80 9.79 15.21
C ARG A 145 7.05 9.33 14.46
N VAL A 146 7.29 9.96 13.32
CA VAL A 146 8.45 9.70 12.47
C VAL A 146 9.38 10.90 12.53
N ARG A 147 10.67 10.65 12.70
CA ARG A 147 11.71 11.68 12.70
C ARG A 147 12.60 11.51 11.47
N ILE A 148 12.69 12.58 10.68
CA ILE A 148 13.58 12.67 9.53
C ILE A 148 14.87 13.36 9.97
N GLY A 149 15.99 12.65 9.78
CA GLY A 149 17.33 13.04 10.20
C GLY A 149 17.99 14.11 9.34
N ALA A 150 19.21 14.50 9.73
CA ALA A 150 19.97 15.57 9.06
C ALA A 150 20.40 15.20 7.63
N ARG A 151 20.49 13.91 7.31
CA ARG A 151 20.77 13.40 5.95
C ARG A 151 19.49 13.13 5.17
N ARG A 152 18.34 13.65 5.63
CA ARG A 152 17.00 13.41 5.08
C ARG A 152 16.57 11.94 5.16
N GLU A 153 17.17 11.15 6.04
CA GLU A 153 16.86 9.74 6.27
C GLU A 153 15.72 9.56 7.27
N LEU A 154 15.04 8.41 7.23
CA LEU A 154 14.16 8.00 8.33
C LEU A 154 15.04 7.61 9.54
N ALA A 155 15.17 8.52 10.51
CA ALA A 155 16.05 8.34 11.65
C ALA A 155 15.40 7.46 12.73
N GLU A 156 14.11 7.69 12.99
CA GLU A 156 13.38 7.02 14.06
C GLU A 156 11.89 6.99 13.76
N ARG A 157 11.25 5.89 14.15
CA ARG A 157 9.81 5.72 14.12
C ARG A 157 9.33 5.22 15.49
N GLU A 158 8.58 6.06 16.18
CA GLU A 158 7.93 5.74 17.44
C GLU A 158 6.44 5.47 17.20
N ALA A 159 5.91 4.42 17.83
CA ALA A 159 4.52 4.00 17.69
C ALA A 159 3.85 3.82 19.05
N HIS A 160 2.69 4.45 19.21
CA HIS A 160 1.83 4.35 20.38
C HIS A 160 0.57 3.62 19.96
N HIS A 161 0.30 2.50 20.61
CA HIS A 161 -0.82 1.65 20.30
C HIS A 161 -1.82 1.64 21.46
N ILE A 162 -3.09 1.77 21.12
CA ILE A 162 -4.22 1.44 21.97
C ILE A 162 -4.91 0.25 21.30
N VAL A 163 -4.89 -0.90 21.96
CA VAL A 163 -5.44 -2.15 21.43
C VAL A 163 -6.52 -2.70 22.34
N ARG A 164 -7.35 -3.58 21.78
CA ARG A 164 -8.29 -4.42 22.51
C ARG A 164 -8.03 -5.87 22.17
N ALA A 165 -7.88 -6.71 23.17
CA ALA A 165 -7.79 -8.14 22.96
C ALA A 165 -9.13 -8.70 22.48
N HIS A 166 -9.12 -9.51 21.41
CA HIS A 166 -10.30 -10.26 20.94
C HIS A 166 -10.19 -11.77 21.19
N ARG A 167 -9.13 -12.18 21.90
CA ARG A 167 -8.89 -13.54 22.36
C ARG A 167 -8.35 -13.49 23.79
N ASP A 168 -8.55 -14.57 24.54
CA ASP A 168 -7.98 -14.73 25.86
C ASP A 168 -6.51 -15.12 25.80
N GLY A 169 -5.73 -14.65 26.77
CA GLY A 169 -4.33 -15.03 26.96
C GLY A 169 -3.35 -14.27 26.09
N VAL A 170 -3.75 -13.18 25.44
CA VAL A 170 -2.85 -12.37 24.62
C VAL A 170 -1.84 -11.68 25.53
N ASP A 171 -0.55 -11.97 25.31
CA ASP A 171 0.55 -11.48 26.15
C ASP A 171 1.61 -10.72 25.36
N ARG A 172 1.43 -10.56 24.05
CA ARG A 172 2.41 -9.91 23.17
C ARG A 172 1.79 -9.28 21.94
N HIS A 173 2.56 -8.41 21.30
CA HIS A 173 2.32 -7.88 19.96
C HIS A 173 3.59 -8.06 19.10
N VAL A 174 3.44 -8.47 17.84
CA VAL A 174 4.57 -8.48 16.91
C VAL A 174 4.57 -7.19 16.11
N ALA A 175 5.57 -6.35 16.36
CA ALA A 175 5.81 -5.15 15.58
C ALA A 175 6.66 -5.47 14.36
N VAL A 176 6.25 -4.95 13.20
CA VAL A 176 6.93 -5.12 11.93
C VAL A 176 7.41 -3.76 11.44
N HIS A 177 8.70 -3.65 11.14
CA HIS A 177 9.33 -2.48 10.54
C HIS A 177 9.93 -2.84 9.18
N TYR A 178 9.69 -1.97 8.23
CA TYR A 178 10.13 -2.10 6.85
C TYR A 178 11.19 -1.02 6.61
N GLY A 179 12.47 -1.39 6.63
CA GLY A 179 13.55 -0.45 6.35
C GLY A 179 13.57 -0.01 4.88
N ASP A 180 13.77 1.27 4.62
CA ASP A 180 13.83 1.83 3.26
C ASP A 180 14.92 1.13 2.41
N PRO A 181 14.84 1.19 1.06
CA PRO A 181 15.86 0.59 0.19
C PRO A 181 17.28 1.00 0.57
N GLY A 182 18.18 0.01 0.72
CA GLY A 182 19.55 0.23 1.18
C GLY A 182 19.72 0.37 2.70
N SER A 183 18.65 0.18 3.48
CA SER A 183 18.75 0.03 4.93
C SER A 183 19.59 -1.19 5.32
N ALA A 184 20.21 -1.10 6.49
CA ALA A 184 21.01 -2.16 7.09
C ALA A 184 20.28 -2.65 8.36
N PRO A 185 19.44 -3.71 8.26
CA PRO A 185 18.69 -4.24 9.38
C PRO A 185 19.51 -4.45 10.63
N GLU A 186 20.75 -4.94 10.54
CA GLU A 186 21.61 -5.22 11.70
C GLU A 186 21.97 -4.00 12.56
N ARG A 187 21.87 -2.81 11.97
CA ARG A 187 22.15 -1.55 12.67
C ARG A 187 20.90 -0.93 13.26
N MET A 188 19.72 -1.47 12.97
CA MET A 188 18.45 -0.98 13.52
C MET A 188 18.32 -1.37 15.00
N ARG A 189 17.86 -0.44 15.83
CA ARG A 189 17.64 -0.66 17.26
C ARG A 189 16.17 -0.57 17.59
N VAL A 190 15.67 -1.52 18.36
CA VAL A 190 14.30 -1.51 18.89
C VAL A 190 14.35 -1.06 20.34
N HIS A 191 13.50 -0.10 20.67
CA HIS A 191 13.31 0.38 22.04
C HIS A 191 11.88 0.06 22.48
N ALA A 192 11.75 -0.78 23.50
CA ALA A 192 10.48 -0.94 24.21
C ALA A 192 10.34 0.21 25.20
N LEU A 193 9.32 1.05 25.04
CA LEU A 193 9.23 2.33 25.75
C LEU A 193 8.23 2.29 26.91
N GLU A 194 7.02 1.77 26.67
CA GLU A 194 5.95 1.80 27.69
C GLU A 194 5.11 0.54 27.60
N ASN A 195 4.85 -0.08 28.77
CA ASN A 195 4.02 -1.28 28.96
C ASN A 195 4.39 -2.45 28.04
N CYS A 196 5.64 -2.53 27.60
CA CYS A 196 6.14 -3.69 26.90
C CYS A 196 7.63 -3.91 27.13
N ARG A 197 8.09 -5.13 26.83
CA ARG A 197 9.50 -5.49 26.77
C ARG A 197 9.79 -6.13 25.41
N ALA A 198 10.97 -5.85 24.86
CA ALA A 198 11.41 -6.50 23.63
C ALA A 198 11.73 -7.98 23.91
N GLY A 199 11.10 -8.88 23.17
CA GLY A 199 11.37 -10.31 23.13
C GLY A 199 12.33 -10.66 21.99
N ARG A 200 11.99 -11.68 21.20
CA ARG A 200 12.80 -12.04 20.03
C ARG A 200 12.73 -10.95 18.97
N VAL A 201 13.88 -10.71 18.32
CA VAL A 201 14.02 -9.81 17.18
C VAL A 201 14.51 -10.64 16.01
N LEU A 202 13.73 -10.69 14.94
CA LEU A 202 14.10 -11.34 13.69
C LEU A 202 14.35 -10.29 12.61
N ARG A 203 15.38 -10.50 11.81
CA ARG A 203 15.81 -9.57 10.76
C ARG A 203 15.97 -10.33 9.46
N HIS A 204 15.46 -9.77 8.38
CA HIS A 204 15.67 -10.29 7.05
C HIS A 204 16.41 -9.26 6.20
N HIS A 205 17.63 -9.60 5.82
CA HIS A 205 18.57 -8.70 5.17
C HIS A 205 18.08 -8.24 3.80
N ASP A 206 17.70 -9.18 2.93
CA ASP A 206 17.40 -8.87 1.52
C ASP A 206 16.16 -7.97 1.35
N THR A 207 15.24 -8.00 2.31
CA THR A 207 13.98 -7.19 2.26
C THR A 207 14.02 -5.99 3.20
N GLY A 208 15.06 -5.84 4.02
CA GLY A 208 15.15 -4.80 5.04
C GLY A 208 14.12 -4.96 6.17
N LEU A 209 13.56 -6.16 6.36
CA LEU A 209 12.46 -6.41 7.28
C LEU A 209 12.98 -6.67 8.69
N LEU A 210 12.33 -6.06 9.68
CA LEU A 210 12.55 -6.34 11.09
C LEU A 210 11.21 -6.70 11.73
N ALA A 211 11.16 -7.83 12.42
CA ALA A 211 10.03 -8.25 13.25
C ALA A 211 10.48 -8.37 14.70
N VAL A 212 9.72 -7.82 15.64
CA VAL A 212 10.04 -7.86 17.07
C VAL A 212 8.82 -8.19 17.90
N GLU A 213 8.99 -9.12 18.84
CA GLU A 213 7.99 -9.37 19.88
C GLU A 213 8.04 -8.28 20.94
N LEU A 214 6.88 -7.72 21.26
CA LEU A 214 6.66 -6.79 22.37
C LEU A 214 5.78 -7.49 23.39
N LEU A 215 6.37 -7.92 24.50
CA LEU A 215 5.72 -8.68 25.56
C LEU A 215 5.07 -7.72 26.57
N PHE A 216 3.83 -7.95 26.99
CA PHE A 216 3.00 -7.02 27.78
C PHE A 216 3.11 -7.18 29.30
N ASP A 217 3.91 -8.14 29.80
CA ASP A 217 4.04 -8.50 31.22
C ASP A 217 2.72 -8.83 31.95
N THR A 218 1.64 -8.94 31.18
CA THR A 218 0.30 -9.33 31.60
C THR A 218 -0.34 -10.17 30.50
N ARG A 219 -1.36 -10.95 30.87
CA ARG A 219 -2.19 -11.71 29.94
C ARG A 219 -3.55 -11.05 29.83
N LEU A 220 -3.86 -10.51 28.67
CA LEU A 220 -5.13 -9.87 28.37
C LEU A 220 -6.22 -10.91 28.15
N ARG A 221 -7.42 -10.60 28.63
CA ARG A 221 -8.65 -11.34 28.32
C ARG A 221 -9.40 -10.65 27.18
N THR A 222 -10.30 -11.38 26.56
CA THR A 222 -11.18 -10.86 25.52
C THR A 222 -11.94 -9.62 26.04
N GLY A 223 -11.81 -8.51 25.33
CA GLY A 223 -12.39 -7.22 25.69
C GLY A 223 -11.45 -6.26 26.42
N ASP A 224 -10.37 -6.75 27.03
CA ASP A 224 -9.41 -5.91 27.74
C ASP A 224 -8.72 -4.94 26.79
N THR A 225 -8.54 -3.71 27.25
CA THR A 225 -7.76 -2.70 26.53
C THR A 225 -6.36 -2.61 27.07
N PHE A 226 -5.40 -2.40 26.18
CA PHE A 226 -4.00 -2.24 26.55
C PHE A 226 -3.36 -1.12 25.74
N LEU A 227 -2.48 -0.35 26.38
CA LEU A 227 -1.71 0.71 25.76
C LEU A 227 -0.25 0.37 25.88
N PHE A 228 0.49 0.43 24.76
CA PHE A 228 1.93 0.20 24.75
C PHE A 228 2.64 1.09 23.73
N ARG A 229 3.95 1.28 23.93
CA ARG A 229 4.78 2.11 23.06
C ARG A 229 6.13 1.47 22.78
N TYR A 230 6.60 1.66 21.56
CA TYR A 230 7.93 1.24 21.14
C TYR A 230 8.47 2.19 20.08
N ALA A 231 9.78 2.17 19.87
CA ALA A 231 10.43 2.86 18.77
C ALA A 231 11.40 1.94 18.02
N VAL A 232 11.61 2.25 16.75
CA VAL A 232 12.64 1.65 15.91
C VAL A 232 13.54 2.79 15.41
N GLU A 233 14.80 2.75 15.78
CA GLU A 233 15.86 3.53 15.17
C GLU A 233 16.39 2.75 13.98
N ASP A 234 16.27 3.32 12.79
CA ASP A 234 16.83 2.77 11.57
C ASP A 234 18.03 3.62 11.18
N GLY A 235 17.77 4.85 10.70
CA GLY A 235 18.81 5.82 10.36
C GLY A 235 19.85 5.30 9.35
N THR A 236 19.64 4.13 8.74
CA THR A 236 20.65 3.48 7.90
C THR A 236 20.37 3.66 6.42
N ALA A 237 19.12 3.93 6.07
CA ALA A 237 18.69 4.15 4.70
C ALA A 237 19.16 5.51 4.13
N GLY A 238 18.90 5.69 2.83
CA GLY A 238 19.14 6.92 2.10
C GLY A 238 18.09 8.01 2.34
N VAL A 239 18.01 8.97 1.42
CA VAL A 239 17.07 10.09 1.46
C VAL A 239 15.64 9.59 1.36
N SER A 240 14.86 9.80 2.42
CA SER A 240 13.43 9.54 2.48
C SER A 240 12.64 10.71 1.90
N ARG A 241 11.60 10.41 1.14
CA ARG A 241 10.67 11.38 0.53
C ARG A 241 9.23 11.11 0.91
N GLU A 242 8.99 10.06 1.67
CA GLU A 242 7.66 9.69 2.13
C GLU A 242 7.72 8.76 3.32
N TYR A 243 6.64 8.77 4.10
CA TYR A 243 6.35 7.72 5.05
C TYR A 243 4.95 7.18 4.76
N VAL A 244 4.86 5.87 4.63
CA VAL A 244 3.62 5.17 4.31
C VAL A 244 3.33 4.10 5.35
N ARG A 245 2.08 4.05 5.80
CA ARG A 245 1.58 3.01 6.66
C ARG A 245 0.59 2.13 5.90
N ALA A 246 0.86 0.83 5.87
CA ALA A 246 -0.13 -0.16 5.48
C ALA A 246 -1.10 -0.42 6.64
N ALA A 247 -2.39 -0.49 6.31
CA ALA A 247 -3.47 -0.81 7.21
C ALA A 247 -4.16 -2.09 6.74
N ASP A 248 -3.78 -3.21 7.34
CA ASP A 248 -4.28 -4.53 6.98
C ASP A 248 -5.70 -4.77 7.52
N SER A 249 -6.05 -4.14 8.64
CA SER A 249 -7.38 -4.21 9.24
C SER A 249 -8.00 -2.81 9.36
N PRO A 250 -9.20 -2.58 8.80
CA PRO A 250 -9.88 -1.31 8.92
C PRO A 250 -10.43 -1.12 10.34
N GLY A 251 -10.39 0.10 10.86
CA GLY A 251 -10.85 0.42 12.20
C GLY A 251 -9.80 1.15 13.03
N GLY A 252 -10.28 1.76 14.12
CA GLY A 252 -9.46 2.59 15.00
C GLY A 252 -9.09 3.95 14.40
N GLN A 253 -8.63 4.85 15.26
CA GLN A 253 -8.09 6.14 14.86
C GLN A 253 -6.60 6.00 14.54
N TYR A 254 -6.14 6.68 13.50
CA TYR A 254 -4.72 6.77 13.17
C TYR A 254 -4.27 8.23 13.12
N ALA A 255 -3.15 8.53 13.76
CA ALA A 255 -2.48 9.80 13.67
C ALA A 255 -1.03 9.58 13.23
N LEU A 256 -0.59 10.32 12.23
CA LEU A 256 0.79 10.32 11.77
C LEU A 256 1.35 11.71 11.90
N GLN A 257 2.45 11.84 12.63
CA GLN A 257 3.24 13.07 12.69
C GLN A 257 4.65 12.81 12.15
N VAL A 258 5.04 13.58 11.15
CA VAL A 258 6.41 13.58 10.62
C VAL A 258 7.09 14.85 11.12
N ARG A 259 8.26 14.70 11.74
CA ARG A 259 9.08 15.79 12.25
C ARG A 259 10.44 15.79 11.55
N PHE A 260 10.89 16.97 11.18
CA PHE A 260 12.13 17.19 10.44
C PHE A 260 13.21 17.80 11.36
N GLU A 261 14.46 17.39 11.14
CA GLU A 261 15.63 18.02 11.78
C GLU A 261 15.73 19.53 11.44
N PRO A 262 16.35 20.36 12.31
CA PRO A 262 16.55 21.77 12.01
C PRO A 262 17.44 21.93 10.77
N GLY A 263 17.06 22.84 9.88
CA GLY A 263 17.78 23.09 8.63
C GLY A 263 17.45 22.12 7.48
N VAL A 264 16.60 21.11 7.73
CA VAL A 264 16.24 20.09 6.73
C VAL A 264 14.72 20.08 6.53
N LEU A 265 14.17 21.19 6.04
CA LEU A 265 12.72 21.33 5.83
C LEU A 265 12.35 21.04 4.37
N PRO A 266 11.26 20.30 4.13
CA PRO A 266 10.74 20.12 2.78
C PRO A 266 10.08 21.41 2.27
N VAL A 267 10.09 21.60 0.95
CA VAL A 267 9.39 22.73 0.31
C VAL A 267 7.89 22.52 0.30
N ARG A 268 7.44 21.26 0.21
CA ARG A 268 6.02 20.91 0.16
C ARG A 268 5.77 19.54 0.77
N CYS A 269 4.66 19.41 1.49
CA CYS A 269 4.19 18.13 2.02
C CYS A 269 2.80 17.82 1.44
N HIS A 270 2.55 16.55 1.16
CA HIS A 270 1.25 16.07 0.70
C HIS A 270 0.84 14.82 1.44
N ARG A 271 -0.42 14.74 1.88
CA ARG A 271 -1.02 13.46 2.23
C ARG A 271 -1.35 12.67 0.97
N PHE A 272 -1.37 11.35 1.07
CA PHE A 272 -1.93 10.49 0.04
C PHE A 272 -2.58 9.26 0.67
N THR A 273 -3.48 8.64 -0.09
CA THR A 273 -4.02 7.32 0.20
C THR A 273 -3.84 6.41 -1.00
N GLN A 274 -3.70 5.12 -0.76
CA GLN A 274 -3.49 4.14 -1.81
C GLN A 274 -4.23 2.85 -1.45
N HIS A 275 -5.13 2.37 -2.31
CA HIS A 275 -5.95 1.21 -1.94
C HIS A 275 -5.14 -0.10 -1.86
N SER A 276 -4.05 -0.19 -2.63
CA SER A 276 -3.07 -1.27 -2.58
C SER A 276 -1.73 -0.76 -3.08
N ALA A 277 -0.64 -1.48 -2.82
CA ALA A 277 0.71 -1.20 -3.28
C ALA A 277 0.84 -0.88 -4.78
N ALA A 278 -0.02 -1.46 -5.62
CA ALA A 278 -0.02 -1.27 -7.08
C ALA A 278 -1.10 -0.30 -7.59
N ALA A 279 -1.96 0.22 -6.70
CA ALA A 279 -3.00 1.18 -7.07
C ALA A 279 -2.43 2.59 -7.21
N PRO A 280 -2.98 3.44 -8.10
CA PRO A 280 -2.58 4.85 -8.15
C PRO A 280 -2.88 5.54 -6.82
N ARG A 281 -2.03 6.51 -6.46
CA ARG A 281 -2.24 7.37 -5.30
C ARG A 281 -3.45 8.27 -5.51
N GLY A 282 -4.35 8.27 -4.54
CA GLY A 282 -5.50 9.16 -4.47
C GLY A 282 -5.39 10.13 -3.29
N GLY A 283 -6.36 11.03 -3.17
CA GLY A 283 -6.50 11.90 -2.00
C GLY A 283 -5.33 12.86 -1.76
N ARG A 284 -4.58 13.23 -2.82
CA ARG A 284 -3.44 14.14 -2.72
C ARG A 284 -3.92 15.51 -2.27
N GLN A 285 -3.56 15.89 -1.05
CA GLN A 285 -3.85 17.19 -0.47
C GLN A 285 -2.58 17.73 0.17
N GLU A 286 -2.27 18.99 -0.11
CA GLU A 286 -1.15 19.68 0.52
C GLU A 286 -1.39 19.83 2.02
N LEU A 287 -0.36 19.54 2.80
CA LEU A 287 -0.39 19.65 4.26
C LEU A 287 0.49 20.82 4.69
N PRO A 288 -0.01 21.72 5.56
CA PRO A 288 0.80 22.84 6.04
C PRO A 288 1.93 22.34 6.95
N LEU A 289 3.17 22.72 6.62
CA LEU A 289 4.32 22.50 7.47
C LEU A 289 4.33 23.54 8.59
N SER A 290 4.32 23.08 9.85
CA SER A 290 4.54 23.98 10.98
C SER A 290 6.02 24.37 11.04
N ALA A 291 6.38 25.59 10.64
CA ALA A 291 7.78 26.04 10.61
C ALA A 291 8.43 26.00 12.01
N ARG A 292 7.73 26.47 13.05
CA ARG A 292 8.24 26.50 14.44
C ARG A 292 8.50 25.09 14.99
N HIS A 293 7.59 24.16 14.72
CA HIS A 293 7.66 22.80 15.24
C HIS A 293 8.33 21.80 14.27
N ARG A 294 8.62 22.26 13.04
CA ARG A 294 9.23 21.51 11.94
C ARG A 294 8.50 20.19 11.71
N SER A 295 7.18 20.24 11.71
CA SER A 295 6.35 19.05 11.68
C SER A 295 5.12 19.22 10.80
N VAL A 296 4.73 18.11 10.20
CA VAL A 296 3.48 17.95 9.46
C VAL A 296 2.75 16.74 10.04
N HIS A 297 1.43 16.73 9.98
CA HIS A 297 0.66 15.61 10.48
C HIS A 297 -0.60 15.38 9.65
N LEU A 298 -1.14 14.17 9.78
CA LEU A 298 -2.50 13.84 9.36
C LEU A 298 -3.16 13.00 10.44
N VAL A 299 -4.49 13.01 10.44
CA VAL A 299 -5.31 12.16 11.30
C VAL A 299 -6.39 11.52 10.43
N GLU A 300 -6.49 10.21 10.50
CA GLU A 300 -7.60 9.44 9.96
C GLU A 300 -8.49 9.00 11.14
N PRO A 301 -9.68 9.61 11.31
CA PRO A 301 -10.60 9.28 12.41
C PRO A 301 -10.99 7.80 12.43
N ARG A 302 -11.00 7.18 11.24
CA ARG A 302 -11.22 5.76 11.06
C ARG A 302 -10.37 5.24 9.92
N VAL A 303 -9.43 4.37 10.23
CA VAL A 303 -8.56 3.75 9.22
C VAL A 303 -9.37 2.86 8.28
N ARG A 304 -9.12 3.00 6.98
CA ARG A 304 -9.63 2.14 5.93
C ARG A 304 -8.54 1.19 5.47
N SER A 305 -8.91 0.03 4.94
CA SER A 305 -7.96 -0.89 4.33
C SER A 305 -7.21 -0.20 3.18
N GLY A 306 -5.90 -0.42 3.12
CA GLY A 306 -5.02 0.20 2.14
C GLY A 306 -3.83 0.87 2.82
N HIS A 307 -3.33 1.93 2.20
CA HIS A 307 -2.17 2.68 2.65
C HIS A 307 -2.55 4.15 2.84
N VAL A 308 -1.99 4.76 3.87
CA VAL A 308 -2.06 6.20 4.11
C VAL A 308 -0.67 6.70 4.45
N GLY A 309 -0.32 7.87 3.95
CA GLY A 309 1.02 8.41 4.15
C GLY A 309 1.13 9.89 3.91
N ILE A 310 2.31 10.40 4.20
CA ILE A 310 2.75 11.75 3.86
C ILE A 310 3.97 11.62 2.97
N SER A 311 3.92 12.25 1.81
CA SER A 311 5.06 12.46 0.92
C SER A 311 5.52 13.91 1.03
N TRP A 312 6.81 14.17 0.84
CA TRP A 312 7.36 15.51 0.86
C TRP A 312 8.38 15.70 -0.24
N ASP A 313 8.48 16.93 -0.72
CA ASP A 313 9.46 17.35 -1.70
C ASP A 313 10.57 18.16 -1.02
N TRP A 314 11.80 17.89 -1.43
CA TRP A 314 12.98 18.58 -0.91
C TRP A 314 13.39 19.78 -1.78
N GLU A 315 12.87 19.87 -3.01
CA GLU A 315 13.24 20.85 -4.04
C GLU A 315 12.01 21.56 -4.62
#